data_AF-A0A7C3MVV1-F1
#
_entry.id   AF-A0A7C3MVV1-F1
#
_cell.length_a   1.000
_cell.length_b   1.000
_cell.length_c   1.000
_cell.angle_alpha   90.00
_cell.angle_beta   90.00
_cell.angle_gamma   90.00
#
_symmetry.space_group_name_H-M   'P 1'
#
loop_
_entity.id
_entity.type
_entity.pdbx_description
1 polymer ?
#
loop_
_entity_poly.entity_id
_entity_poly.type
_entity_poly.pdbx_seq_one_letter_code
_entity_poly.pdbx_strand_id
1 'polypeptide(L)'
;MKMTVLVRWRLMACLAALFGLAAPGMAAPRRPKPPEPPVVGIARNADPEAATAEAIRLAGGLAGVIRKGDWVVVKPNVTVPSRSGDGVITNAQVLKAIIKAAKTAGAGRVTLAEAGALSSRRPDVLRRIGYQDVVDETGVDVVMINDGETRLMKPSNPLGVGEYPLSTAVLDCDVLISAAVLKTHNTGQVTLSMKNMFGAMPGSKYPIHQAKLVEESIADIQRVRRIDFAVIDATTAMEGYGPISGERVKMDTVIAGRDPVAVDSVGAQVMGFNPREVKHIALAAKAGVGTMDPAKITVRGLQVAEVKRRFARPWGPGLEGEITRAYVPPDGLTLFWLGQGGFALKTPQGKLVLVDPYLAGTPGVDRLVPPALAPRNVVGDAERQQATKFPDLVLCTHDHSDHTDPIALKEIAATSQARFVGPPSSTKLMADNGLPADRIDTIRRGETREFDGIRVRAVYAKHTDDSVGYVLSFGPTTVYITGDSEYDPQLAGVKALKPDILLVCINGKWGNMSAADAAKLTAEIGPKVVIPMHYGMFANNTVDPQTFVEAAKAAHVKARVVLIPHMGAYVYDPVDLGG
;
A
#
# COMPACT_ATOMS: atom_id res chain seq x y z
N MET A 1 -42.88 6.19 -19.09
CA MET A 1 -42.65 5.48 -17.82
C MET A 1 -42.21 4.04 -18.14
N LYS A 2 -40.91 3.79 -18.32
CA LYS A 2 -40.38 2.44 -18.61
C LYS A 2 -40.24 1.71 -17.28
N MET A 3 -41.13 0.76 -16.98
CA MET A 3 -40.96 -0.15 -15.85
C MET A 3 -39.62 -0.88 -16.00
N THR A 4 -38.81 -0.85 -14.94
CA THR A 4 -37.53 -1.56 -14.86
C THR A 4 -37.77 -3.06 -15.02
N VAL A 5 -36.93 -3.71 -15.81
CA VAL A 5 -37.01 -5.15 -16.17
C VAL A 5 -37.05 -6.06 -14.94
N LEU A 6 -36.53 -5.61 -13.79
CA LEU A 6 -36.60 -6.29 -12.50
C LEU A 6 -38.05 -6.62 -12.06
N VAL A 7 -39.01 -5.75 -12.40
CA VAL A 7 -40.43 -5.94 -12.08
C VAL A 7 -41.06 -7.00 -13.00
N ARG A 8 -40.65 -7.07 -14.27
CA ARG A 8 -41.16 -8.07 -15.24
C ARG A 8 -40.76 -9.51 -14.89
N TRP A 9 -39.53 -9.70 -14.41
CA TRP A 9 -39.04 -11.03 -14.00
C TRP A 9 -39.64 -11.50 -12.68
N ARG A 10 -39.82 -10.58 -11.72
CA ARG A 10 -40.53 -10.88 -10.46
C ARG A 10 -42.00 -11.20 -10.69
N LEU A 11 -42.67 -10.56 -11.64
CA LEU A 11 -44.06 -10.90 -12.00
C LEU A 11 -44.19 -12.31 -12.56
N MET A 12 -43.26 -12.77 -13.41
CA MET A 12 -43.26 -14.16 -13.90
C MET A 12 -42.98 -15.18 -12.79
N ALA A 13 -42.07 -14.89 -11.86
CA ALA A 13 -41.79 -15.76 -10.72
C ALA A 13 -42.94 -15.81 -9.69
N CYS A 14 -43.61 -14.68 -9.45
CA CYS A 14 -44.82 -14.61 -8.60
C CYS A 14 -46.02 -15.33 -9.23
N LEU A 15 -46.16 -15.29 -10.57
CA LEU A 15 -47.19 -16.04 -11.29
C LEU A 15 -46.99 -17.56 -11.17
N ALA A 16 -45.75 -18.06 -11.18
CA ALA A 16 -45.47 -19.48 -10.96
C ALA A 16 -45.83 -19.95 -9.54
N ALA A 17 -45.62 -19.10 -8.52
CA ALA A 17 -45.98 -19.38 -7.13
C ALA A 17 -47.50 -19.43 -6.88
N LEU A 18 -48.31 -18.74 -7.69
CA LEU A 18 -49.78 -18.75 -7.61
C LEU A 18 -50.43 -20.02 -8.18
N PHE A 19 -49.70 -20.82 -8.97
CA PHE A 19 -50.23 -22.02 -9.63
C PHE A 19 -49.70 -23.36 -9.08
N GLY A 20 -48.96 -23.36 -7.96
CA GLY A 20 -48.51 -24.60 -7.32
C GLY A 20 -47.56 -25.46 -8.18
N LEU A 21 -47.05 -24.93 -9.29
CA LEU A 21 -45.96 -25.55 -10.03
C LEU A 21 -44.70 -25.30 -9.21
N ALA A 22 -44.03 -26.39 -8.79
CA ALA A 22 -42.70 -26.31 -8.23
C ALA A 22 -41.85 -25.44 -9.17
N ALA A 23 -41.35 -24.31 -8.65
CA ALA A 23 -40.34 -23.55 -9.38
C ALA A 23 -39.24 -24.56 -9.75
N PRO A 24 -38.90 -24.74 -11.04
CA PRO A 24 -37.83 -25.65 -11.40
C PRO A 24 -36.63 -25.19 -10.58
N GLY A 25 -36.10 -26.10 -9.76
CA GLY A 25 -34.95 -25.80 -8.91
C GLY A 25 -33.91 -25.14 -9.79
N MET A 26 -33.63 -23.85 -9.55
CA MET A 26 -32.67 -23.12 -10.37
C MET A 26 -31.35 -23.87 -10.23
N ALA A 27 -30.96 -24.58 -11.29
CA ALA A 27 -29.69 -25.28 -11.32
C ALA A 27 -28.60 -24.26 -10.97
N ALA A 28 -27.65 -24.66 -10.12
CA ALA A 28 -26.54 -23.79 -9.77
C ALA A 28 -25.87 -23.28 -11.06
N PRO A 29 -25.54 -21.98 -11.15
CA PRO A 29 -24.99 -21.40 -12.36
C PRO A 29 -23.74 -22.14 -12.78
N ARG A 30 -23.64 -22.42 -14.09
CA ARG A 30 -22.51 -23.16 -14.65
C ARG A 30 -21.23 -22.37 -14.39
N ARG A 31 -20.13 -23.07 -14.08
CA ARG A 31 -18.80 -22.47 -13.99
C ARG A 31 -17.89 -23.06 -15.06
N PRO A 32 -17.57 -22.32 -16.13
CA PRO A 32 -16.63 -22.76 -17.16
C PRO A 32 -15.28 -23.13 -16.56
N LYS A 33 -14.74 -24.31 -16.88
CA LYS A 33 -13.36 -24.65 -16.51
C LYS A 33 -12.37 -23.97 -17.47
N PRO A 34 -11.18 -23.52 -17.00
CA PRO A 34 -10.15 -23.02 -17.88
C PRO A 34 -9.57 -24.18 -18.70
N PRO A 35 -9.01 -23.91 -19.89
CA PRO A 35 -8.29 -24.92 -20.66
C PRO A 35 -6.99 -25.32 -19.93
N GLU A 36 -6.55 -26.55 -20.16
CA GLU A 36 -5.24 -27.05 -19.74
C GLU A 36 -4.41 -27.38 -20.99
N PRO A 37 -3.24 -26.75 -21.20
CA PRO A 37 -2.66 -25.68 -20.40
C PRO A 37 -3.42 -24.34 -20.52
N PRO A 38 -3.41 -23.48 -19.49
CA PRO A 38 -3.94 -22.12 -19.58
C PRO A 38 -3.30 -21.30 -20.71
N VAL A 39 -4.14 -20.53 -21.41
CA VAL A 39 -3.72 -19.64 -22.50
C VAL A 39 -3.93 -18.19 -22.08
N VAL A 40 -2.89 -17.36 -22.25
CA VAL A 40 -2.93 -15.92 -22.03
C VAL A 40 -2.60 -15.19 -23.33
N GLY A 41 -3.51 -14.36 -23.81
CA GLY A 41 -3.31 -13.52 -24.99
C GLY A 41 -2.77 -12.15 -24.59
N ILE A 42 -1.76 -11.65 -25.29
CA ILE A 42 -1.23 -10.28 -25.15
C ILE A 42 -1.26 -9.61 -26.52
N ALA A 43 -1.93 -8.46 -26.60
CA ALA A 43 -2.01 -7.65 -27.82
C ALA A 43 -1.68 -6.19 -27.52
N ARG A 44 -1.08 -5.50 -28.49
CA ARG A 44 -0.83 -4.06 -28.44
C ARG A 44 -1.47 -3.37 -29.65
N ASN A 45 -2.27 -2.33 -29.40
CA ASN A 45 -2.84 -1.47 -30.43
C ASN A 45 -3.19 -0.10 -29.82
N ALA A 46 -2.94 0.98 -30.56
CA ALA A 46 -3.32 2.33 -30.15
C ALA A 46 -4.84 2.51 -30.01
N ASP A 47 -5.64 1.74 -30.76
CA ASP A 47 -7.07 1.60 -30.54
C ASP A 47 -7.37 0.55 -29.45
N PRO A 48 -7.91 0.96 -28.29
CA PRO A 48 -8.23 0.04 -27.20
C PRO A 48 -9.28 -1.03 -27.56
N GLU A 49 -10.24 -0.73 -28.44
CA GLU A 49 -11.26 -1.70 -28.84
C GLU A 49 -10.59 -2.84 -29.63
N ALA A 50 -9.73 -2.49 -30.59
CA ALA A 50 -8.96 -3.43 -31.39
C ALA A 50 -7.95 -4.24 -30.55
N ALA A 51 -7.21 -3.60 -29.64
CA ALA A 51 -6.29 -4.29 -28.74
C ALA A 51 -7.02 -5.35 -27.90
N THR A 52 -8.20 -5.00 -27.40
CA THR A 52 -9.01 -5.90 -26.56
C THR A 52 -9.58 -7.07 -27.35
N ALA A 53 -10.13 -6.81 -28.53
CA ALA A 53 -10.66 -7.86 -29.41
C ALA A 53 -9.57 -8.88 -29.77
N GLU A 54 -8.37 -8.41 -30.08
CA GLU A 54 -7.24 -9.27 -30.42
C GLU A 54 -6.73 -10.07 -29.22
N ALA A 55 -6.58 -9.46 -28.04
CA ALA A 55 -6.19 -10.16 -26.82
C ALA A 55 -7.19 -11.27 -26.47
N ILE A 56 -8.50 -11.01 -26.58
CA ILE A 56 -9.56 -12.00 -26.38
C ILE A 56 -9.44 -13.14 -27.40
N ARG A 57 -9.20 -12.83 -28.68
CA ARG A 57 -9.04 -13.84 -29.74
C ARG A 57 -7.84 -14.74 -29.47
N LEU A 58 -6.69 -14.16 -29.13
CA LEU A 58 -5.45 -14.87 -28.78
C LEU A 58 -5.64 -15.78 -27.57
N ALA A 59 -6.42 -15.34 -26.58
CA ALA A 59 -6.81 -16.12 -25.40
C ALA A 59 -7.81 -17.27 -25.69
N GLY A 60 -8.18 -17.49 -26.96
CA GLY A 60 -9.09 -18.56 -27.39
C GLY A 60 -10.57 -18.13 -27.46
N GLY A 61 -10.85 -16.83 -27.40
CA GLY A 61 -12.19 -16.26 -27.55
C GLY A 61 -13.17 -16.62 -26.42
N LEU A 62 -14.37 -16.05 -26.52
CA LEU A 62 -15.43 -16.23 -25.53
C LEU A 62 -16.44 -17.35 -25.87
N ALA A 63 -16.46 -17.88 -27.09
CA ALA A 63 -17.39 -18.94 -27.51
C ALA A 63 -17.22 -20.26 -26.73
N GLY A 64 -16.03 -20.53 -26.18
CA GLY A 64 -15.81 -21.68 -25.30
C GLY A 64 -16.11 -21.41 -23.82
N VAL A 65 -16.50 -20.18 -23.47
CA VAL A 65 -16.84 -19.75 -22.10
C VAL A 65 -18.35 -19.53 -21.99
N ILE A 66 -18.89 -18.73 -22.92
CA ILE A 66 -20.28 -18.29 -23.01
C ILE A 66 -21.06 -19.26 -23.90
N ARG A 67 -22.24 -19.66 -23.44
CA ARG A 67 -23.25 -20.38 -24.22
C ARG A 67 -24.37 -19.45 -24.62
N LYS A 68 -25.13 -19.86 -25.64
CA LYS A 68 -26.33 -19.14 -26.08
C LYS A 68 -27.31 -18.98 -24.92
N GLY A 69 -27.65 -17.74 -24.59
CA GLY A 69 -28.61 -17.40 -23.53
C GLY A 69 -27.98 -17.09 -22.17
N ASP A 70 -26.68 -17.33 -21.97
CA ASP A 70 -26.01 -17.09 -20.68
C ASP A 70 -26.14 -15.62 -20.23
N TRP A 71 -26.27 -15.43 -18.92
CA TRP A 71 -26.11 -14.13 -18.28
C TRP A 71 -24.64 -13.88 -17.97
N VAL A 72 -24.08 -12.87 -18.66
CA VAL A 72 -22.69 -12.44 -18.51
C VAL A 72 -22.62 -11.17 -17.68
N VAL A 73 -21.81 -11.19 -16.63
CA VAL A 73 -21.49 -10.01 -15.83
C VAL A 73 -20.07 -9.57 -16.11
N VAL A 74 -19.89 -8.32 -16.46
CA VAL A 74 -18.58 -7.67 -16.60
C VAL A 74 -18.37 -6.76 -15.39
N LYS A 75 -17.30 -7.02 -14.64
CA LYS A 75 -16.85 -6.23 -13.50
C LYS A 75 -15.74 -5.29 -13.96
N PRO A 76 -16.03 -4.02 -14.34
CA PRO A 76 -14.97 -3.03 -14.55
C PRO A 76 -14.22 -2.75 -13.24
N ASN A 77 -13.11 -2.04 -13.34
CA ASN A 77 -12.39 -1.48 -12.21
C ASN A 77 -12.69 0.02 -12.10
N VAL A 78 -13.58 0.41 -11.19
CA VAL A 78 -13.92 1.82 -10.92
C VAL A 78 -13.67 2.15 -9.46
N THR A 79 -12.40 2.38 -9.10
CA THR A 79 -11.97 2.68 -7.73
C THR A 79 -12.54 4.03 -7.24
N VAL A 80 -12.50 5.05 -8.08
CA VAL A 80 -13.07 6.40 -7.87
C VAL A 80 -13.66 6.89 -9.19
N PRO A 81 -14.58 7.88 -9.19
CA PRO A 81 -15.05 8.48 -10.42
C PRO A 81 -13.89 9.20 -11.12
N SER A 82 -13.33 8.57 -12.15
CA SER A 82 -12.22 9.08 -12.96
C SER A 82 -12.58 9.01 -14.44
N ARG A 83 -11.80 9.66 -15.31
CA ARG A 83 -12.12 9.67 -16.74
C ARG A 83 -11.70 8.36 -17.39
N SER A 84 -12.55 7.77 -18.22
CA SER A 84 -12.20 6.59 -19.01
C SER A 84 -10.86 6.75 -19.73
N GLY A 85 -9.98 5.76 -19.59
CA GLY A 85 -8.67 5.70 -20.27
C GLY A 85 -7.54 6.42 -19.55
N ASP A 86 -7.78 6.98 -18.36
CA ASP A 86 -6.77 7.69 -17.58
C ASP A 86 -5.87 6.78 -16.72
N GLY A 87 -6.07 5.46 -16.74
CA GLY A 87 -5.32 4.47 -15.96
C GLY A 87 -5.74 4.31 -14.50
N VAL A 88 -6.75 5.07 -14.03
CA VAL A 88 -7.40 4.82 -12.73
C VAL A 88 -8.52 3.81 -12.88
N ILE A 89 -9.30 3.95 -13.94
CA ILE A 89 -10.46 3.09 -14.23
C ILE A 89 -10.31 2.41 -15.59
N THR A 90 -11.05 1.32 -15.79
CA THR A 90 -11.07 0.61 -17.08
C THR A 90 -11.49 1.55 -18.21
N ASN A 91 -10.86 1.42 -19.36
CA ASN A 91 -11.22 2.18 -20.54
C ASN A 91 -12.59 1.74 -21.09
N ALA A 92 -13.46 2.68 -21.39
CA ALA A 92 -14.79 2.46 -21.96
C ALA A 92 -14.72 1.65 -23.27
N GLN A 93 -13.72 1.89 -24.11
CA GLN A 93 -13.53 1.16 -25.37
C GLN A 93 -13.12 -0.31 -25.14
N VAL A 94 -12.39 -0.59 -24.05
CA VAL A 94 -12.10 -1.97 -23.61
C VAL A 94 -13.40 -2.66 -23.18
N LEU A 95 -14.25 -1.97 -22.40
CA LEU A 95 -15.57 -2.51 -22.02
C LEU A 95 -16.46 -2.80 -23.23
N LYS A 96 -16.49 -1.87 -24.19
CA LYS A 96 -17.24 -2.02 -25.44
C LYS A 96 -16.80 -3.27 -26.21
N ALA A 97 -15.50 -3.50 -26.35
CA ALA A 97 -14.98 -4.72 -26.99
C ALA A 97 -15.41 -6.00 -26.25
N ILE A 98 -15.31 -6.02 -24.91
CA ILE A 98 -15.73 -7.16 -24.09
C ILE A 98 -17.23 -7.45 -24.28
N ILE A 99 -18.07 -6.42 -24.24
CA ILE A 99 -19.52 -6.53 -24.41
C ILE A 99 -19.87 -7.07 -25.81
N LYS A 100 -19.27 -6.51 -26.86
CA LYS A 100 -19.48 -6.98 -28.24
C LYS A 100 -19.05 -8.44 -28.41
N ALA A 101 -17.90 -8.82 -27.85
CA ALA A 101 -17.41 -10.19 -27.88
C ALA A 101 -18.36 -11.14 -27.13
N ALA A 102 -18.89 -10.74 -25.98
CA ALA A 102 -19.84 -11.54 -25.20
C ALA A 102 -21.15 -11.77 -25.95
N LYS A 103 -21.71 -10.72 -26.55
CA LYS A 103 -22.93 -10.83 -27.39
C LYS A 103 -22.71 -11.70 -28.61
N THR A 104 -21.57 -11.55 -29.29
CA THR A 104 -21.19 -12.37 -30.45
C THR A 104 -21.06 -13.85 -30.07
N ALA A 105 -20.59 -14.15 -28.86
CA ALA A 105 -20.52 -15.50 -28.32
C ALA A 105 -21.90 -16.08 -27.90
N GLY A 106 -22.97 -15.29 -27.97
CA GLY A 106 -24.34 -15.74 -27.73
C GLY A 106 -24.92 -15.36 -26.36
N ALA A 107 -24.29 -14.48 -25.59
CA ALA A 107 -24.84 -14.01 -24.32
C ALA A 107 -26.28 -13.51 -24.49
N GLY A 108 -27.21 -14.06 -23.70
CA GLY A 108 -28.61 -13.61 -23.70
C GLY A 108 -28.79 -12.30 -22.94
N ARG A 109 -27.91 -12.04 -21.98
CA ARG A 109 -27.88 -10.83 -21.16
C ARG A 109 -26.44 -10.46 -20.83
N VAL A 110 -26.11 -9.18 -20.93
CA VAL A 110 -24.82 -8.64 -20.48
C VAL A 110 -25.06 -7.50 -19.50
N THR A 111 -24.36 -7.51 -18.37
CA THR A 111 -24.51 -6.53 -17.29
C THR A 111 -23.15 -6.00 -16.86
N LEU A 112 -23.02 -4.67 -16.75
CA LEU A 112 -21.90 -4.04 -16.04
C LEU A 112 -22.22 -4.01 -14.54
N ALA A 113 -21.39 -4.61 -13.70
CA ALA A 113 -21.60 -4.62 -12.24
C ALA A 113 -20.43 -3.93 -11.52
N GLU A 114 -20.70 -2.91 -10.71
CA GLU A 114 -19.64 -2.23 -9.95
C GLU A 114 -20.17 -1.61 -8.65
N ALA A 115 -19.34 -1.66 -7.60
CA ALA A 115 -19.62 -1.10 -6.29
C ALA A 115 -19.04 0.31 -6.15
N GLY A 116 -17.75 0.50 -6.45
CA GLY A 116 -16.91 1.59 -5.95
C GLY A 116 -17.53 2.99 -6.09
N ALA A 117 -17.30 3.63 -7.23
CA ALA A 117 -17.82 4.97 -7.50
C ALA A 117 -19.31 5.00 -7.87
N LEU A 118 -19.89 3.86 -8.21
CA LEU A 118 -21.23 3.80 -8.79
C LEU A 118 -22.29 3.57 -7.69
N SER A 119 -23.19 4.54 -7.56
CA SER A 119 -24.38 4.46 -6.71
C SER A 119 -25.52 5.16 -7.44
N SER A 120 -26.73 4.64 -7.28
CA SER A 120 -28.01 5.26 -7.67
C SER A 120 -28.17 6.67 -7.09
N ARG A 121 -27.48 7.00 -6.00
CA ARG A 121 -27.40 8.35 -5.44
C ARG A 121 -26.58 9.34 -6.28
N ARG A 122 -25.81 8.85 -7.27
CA ARG A 122 -25.03 9.63 -8.23
C ARG A 122 -25.38 9.22 -9.66
N PRO A 123 -26.59 9.54 -10.15
CA PRO A 123 -27.09 9.05 -11.44
C PRO A 123 -26.26 9.52 -12.65
N ASP A 124 -25.50 10.60 -12.51
CA ASP A 124 -24.64 11.21 -13.53
C ASP A 124 -23.26 10.53 -13.67
N VAL A 125 -22.89 9.63 -12.75
CA VAL A 125 -21.53 9.08 -12.66
C VAL A 125 -21.10 8.37 -13.95
N LEU A 126 -21.99 7.62 -14.61
CA LEU A 126 -21.67 6.89 -15.84
C LEU A 126 -21.31 7.84 -16.98
N ARG A 127 -22.01 8.97 -17.09
CA ARG A 127 -21.72 10.01 -18.08
C ARG A 127 -20.39 10.69 -17.77
N ARG A 128 -20.12 11.01 -16.50
CA ARG A 128 -18.87 11.66 -16.08
C ARG A 128 -17.63 10.82 -16.31
N ILE A 129 -17.73 9.50 -16.10
CA ILE A 129 -16.59 8.59 -16.32
C ILE A 129 -16.47 8.14 -17.78
N GLY A 130 -17.46 8.44 -18.63
CA GLY A 130 -17.46 8.09 -20.06
C GLY A 130 -18.00 6.71 -20.39
N TYR A 131 -18.76 6.08 -19.49
CA TYR A 131 -19.38 4.77 -19.71
C TYR A 131 -20.80 4.87 -20.29
N GLN A 132 -21.45 6.02 -20.19
CA GLN A 132 -22.83 6.19 -20.66
C GLN A 132 -22.96 5.86 -22.16
N ASP A 133 -22.02 6.32 -22.99
CA ASP A 133 -22.05 6.08 -24.43
C ASP A 133 -21.96 4.59 -24.76
N VAL A 134 -21.15 3.83 -23.99
CA VAL A 134 -21.05 2.37 -24.14
C VAL A 134 -22.36 1.71 -23.74
N VAL A 135 -22.98 2.15 -22.66
CA VAL A 135 -24.29 1.63 -22.21
C VAL A 135 -25.37 1.90 -23.25
N ASP A 136 -25.42 3.10 -23.81
CA ASP A 136 -26.41 3.51 -24.81
C ASP A 136 -26.21 2.76 -26.14
N GLU A 137 -24.97 2.66 -26.63
CA GLU A 137 -24.64 1.96 -27.88
C GLU A 137 -24.89 0.45 -27.77
N THR A 138 -24.52 -0.14 -26.64
CA THR A 138 -24.61 -1.60 -26.47
C THR A 138 -25.91 -2.05 -25.81
N GLY A 139 -26.70 -1.18 -25.19
CA GLY A 139 -27.94 -1.53 -24.50
C GLY A 139 -27.76 -2.55 -23.37
N VAL A 140 -26.62 -2.52 -22.66
CA VAL A 140 -26.36 -3.41 -21.52
C VAL A 140 -27.02 -2.91 -20.25
N ASP A 141 -27.32 -3.83 -19.33
CA ASP A 141 -27.78 -3.47 -18.00
C ASP A 141 -26.60 -2.95 -17.15
N VAL A 142 -26.91 -2.09 -16.17
CA VAL A 142 -25.94 -1.67 -15.15
C VAL A 142 -26.48 -2.01 -13.76
N VAL A 143 -25.65 -2.66 -12.96
CA VAL A 143 -25.92 -2.96 -11.55
C VAL A 143 -24.94 -2.20 -10.68
N MET A 144 -25.48 -1.34 -9.82
CA MET A 144 -24.73 -0.67 -8.76
C MET A 144 -24.67 -1.60 -7.56
N ILE A 145 -23.54 -2.27 -7.34
CA ILE A 145 -23.40 -3.33 -6.33
C ILE A 145 -23.74 -2.82 -4.92
N ASN A 146 -23.37 -1.57 -4.59
CA ASN A 146 -23.66 -0.97 -3.29
C ASN A 146 -25.15 -0.78 -2.99
N ASP A 147 -26.00 -0.76 -4.02
CA ASP A 147 -27.45 -0.63 -3.87
C ASP A 147 -28.18 -1.95 -4.17
N GLY A 148 -27.42 -3.01 -4.50
CA GLY A 148 -27.95 -4.29 -4.94
C GLY A 148 -28.10 -5.32 -3.82
N GLU A 149 -28.78 -6.42 -4.14
CA GLU A 149 -28.88 -7.56 -3.24
C GLU A 149 -27.51 -8.23 -3.03
N THR A 150 -27.28 -8.70 -1.81
CA THR A 150 -26.00 -9.25 -1.36
C THR A 150 -26.24 -10.54 -0.59
N ARG A 151 -25.36 -11.51 -0.77
CA ARG A 151 -25.35 -12.78 -0.03
C ARG A 151 -24.03 -12.92 0.72
N LEU A 152 -24.11 -13.31 2.00
CA LEU A 152 -22.93 -13.64 2.79
C LEU A 152 -22.40 -15.01 2.37
N MET A 153 -21.15 -15.04 1.95
CA MET A 153 -20.46 -16.25 1.51
C MET A 153 -19.38 -16.63 2.51
N LYS A 154 -19.32 -17.92 2.86
CA LYS A 154 -18.34 -18.48 3.79
C LYS A 154 -17.43 -19.45 3.05
N PRO A 155 -16.16 -19.09 2.76
CA PRO A 155 -15.22 -20.04 2.18
C PRO A 155 -14.99 -21.20 3.15
N SER A 156 -14.82 -22.41 2.62
CA SER A 156 -14.33 -23.53 3.43
C SER A 156 -12.88 -23.26 3.81
N ASN A 157 -12.55 -23.21 5.10
CA ASN A 157 -11.23 -22.85 5.61
C ASN A 157 -10.75 -21.46 5.08
N PRO A 158 -11.31 -20.36 5.60
CA PRO A 158 -10.97 -19.01 5.14
C PRO A 158 -9.50 -18.70 5.38
N LEU A 159 -8.85 -18.06 4.40
CA LEU A 159 -7.50 -17.53 4.54
C LEU A 159 -7.51 -16.15 5.21
N GLY A 160 -8.55 -15.35 4.92
CA GLY A 160 -8.75 -14.01 5.44
C GLY A 160 -9.83 -13.97 6.52
N VAL A 161 -10.85 -13.14 6.32
CA VAL A 161 -12.02 -13.09 7.21
C VAL A 161 -12.97 -14.27 6.96
N GLY A 162 -13.78 -14.60 7.96
CA GLY A 162 -14.63 -15.79 7.93
C GLY A 162 -15.83 -15.73 6.98
N GLU A 163 -16.26 -14.53 6.58
CA GLU A 163 -17.39 -14.34 5.67
C GLU A 163 -17.23 -13.09 4.81
N TYR A 164 -17.79 -13.15 3.60
CA TYR A 164 -17.70 -12.10 2.60
C TYR A 164 -19.09 -11.74 2.08
N PRO A 165 -19.57 -10.50 2.27
CA PRO A 165 -20.76 -10.03 1.57
C PRO A 165 -20.43 -9.87 0.08
N LEU A 166 -21.12 -10.57 -0.80
CA LEU A 166 -20.94 -10.47 -2.24
C LEU A 166 -22.26 -10.21 -2.96
N SER A 167 -22.20 -9.38 -4.01
CA SER A 167 -23.37 -9.09 -4.86
C SER A 167 -23.97 -10.37 -5.46
N THR A 168 -25.30 -10.51 -5.40
CA THR A 168 -25.99 -11.64 -6.05
C THR A 168 -25.80 -11.63 -7.56
N ALA A 169 -25.64 -10.47 -8.19
CA ALA A 169 -25.31 -10.39 -9.62
C ALA A 169 -23.99 -11.08 -9.96
N VAL A 170 -22.97 -10.94 -9.10
CA VAL A 170 -21.67 -11.58 -9.28
C VAL A 170 -21.76 -13.08 -8.98
N LEU A 171 -22.52 -13.47 -7.95
CA LEU A 171 -22.66 -14.86 -7.54
C LEU A 171 -23.47 -15.70 -8.52
N ASP A 172 -24.58 -15.16 -9.01
CA ASP A 172 -25.64 -15.91 -9.69
C ASP A 172 -25.53 -15.85 -11.22
N CYS A 173 -24.61 -15.05 -11.78
CA CYS A 173 -24.34 -15.02 -13.23
C CYS A 173 -23.73 -16.33 -13.75
N ASP A 174 -23.94 -16.64 -15.02
CA ASP A 174 -23.36 -17.82 -15.67
C ASP A 174 -21.88 -17.61 -16.02
N VAL A 175 -21.52 -16.39 -16.41
CA VAL A 175 -20.13 -16.04 -16.76
C VAL A 175 -19.75 -14.70 -16.14
N LEU A 176 -18.68 -14.72 -15.36
CA LEU A 176 -18.09 -13.54 -14.75
C LEU A 176 -16.80 -13.13 -15.46
N ILE A 177 -16.80 -11.93 -16.03
CA ILE A 177 -15.64 -11.32 -16.68
C ILE A 177 -15.09 -10.19 -15.80
N SER A 178 -13.82 -10.26 -15.40
CA SER A 178 -13.14 -9.14 -14.74
C SER A 178 -12.44 -8.28 -15.79
N ALA A 179 -12.63 -6.96 -15.75
CA ALA A 179 -11.98 -5.99 -16.63
C ALA A 179 -11.21 -4.98 -15.76
N ALA A 180 -9.97 -5.30 -15.41
CA ALA A 180 -9.15 -4.55 -14.45
C ALA A 180 -8.06 -3.73 -15.14
N VAL A 181 -7.62 -2.63 -14.54
CA VAL A 181 -6.47 -1.88 -15.05
C VAL A 181 -5.17 -2.51 -14.54
N LEU A 182 -4.12 -2.57 -15.37
CA LEU A 182 -2.76 -2.94 -14.96
C LEU A 182 -2.17 -1.84 -14.07
N LYS A 183 -2.20 -2.00 -12.75
CA LYS A 183 -1.64 -0.98 -11.86
C LYS A 183 -1.07 -1.51 -10.56
N THR A 184 -0.20 -0.73 -9.93
CA THR A 184 0.27 -1.00 -8.56
C THR A 184 -0.80 -0.71 -7.52
N HIS A 185 -0.61 -1.21 -6.29
CA HIS A 185 -1.52 -0.97 -5.17
C HIS A 185 -0.80 -0.91 -3.84
N ASN A 186 -1.01 0.17 -3.10
CA ASN A 186 -0.53 0.41 -1.74
C ASN A 186 -1.13 -0.49 -0.63
N THR A 187 -1.62 -1.70 -0.91
CA THR A 187 -1.98 -2.66 0.16
C THR A 187 -1.93 -4.09 -0.36
N GLY A 188 -2.23 -4.28 -1.66
CA GLY A 188 -2.21 -5.58 -2.33
C GLY A 188 -1.06 -5.76 -3.33
N GLN A 189 -0.06 -4.87 -3.31
CA GLN A 189 1.07 -4.75 -4.25
C GLN A 189 0.69 -4.36 -5.68
N VAL A 190 -0.31 -5.04 -6.25
CA VAL A 190 -0.87 -4.80 -7.58
C VAL A 190 -2.41 -4.78 -7.55
N THR A 191 -3.01 -4.06 -8.49
CA THR A 191 -4.41 -4.21 -8.89
C THR A 191 -4.39 -4.88 -10.26
N LEU A 192 -4.96 -6.08 -10.31
CA LEU A 192 -5.16 -6.88 -11.52
C LEU A 192 -6.55 -7.52 -11.44
N SER A 193 -6.80 -8.57 -12.21
CA SER A 193 -8.14 -9.15 -12.35
C SER A 193 -8.71 -9.69 -11.03
N MET A 194 -7.90 -10.35 -10.21
CA MET A 194 -8.33 -10.90 -8.92
C MET A 194 -8.55 -9.81 -7.87
N LYS A 195 -7.63 -8.83 -7.76
CA LYS A 195 -7.82 -7.69 -6.84
C LYS A 195 -9.08 -6.89 -7.16
N ASN A 196 -9.46 -6.79 -8.43
CA ASN A 196 -10.68 -6.12 -8.86
C ASN A 196 -11.95 -6.75 -8.25
N MET A 197 -11.94 -8.06 -7.96
CA MET A 197 -13.06 -8.75 -7.31
C MET A 197 -13.25 -8.39 -5.84
N PHE A 198 -12.25 -7.76 -5.21
CA PHE A 198 -12.45 -7.09 -3.93
C PHE A 198 -13.50 -5.97 -4.03
N GLY A 199 -13.73 -5.44 -5.23
CA GLY A 199 -14.80 -4.51 -5.57
C GLY A 199 -16.19 -5.15 -5.71
N ALA A 200 -16.32 -6.48 -5.67
CA ALA A 200 -17.63 -7.15 -5.68
C ALA A 200 -18.30 -7.19 -4.29
N MET A 201 -17.54 -6.86 -3.24
CA MET A 201 -18.09 -6.63 -1.91
C MET A 201 -18.70 -5.24 -1.81
N PRO A 202 -19.98 -5.13 -1.41
CA PRO A 202 -20.59 -3.85 -1.11
C PRO A 202 -20.07 -3.28 0.22
N GLY A 203 -20.23 -1.98 0.40
CA GLY A 203 -19.97 -1.31 1.67
C GLY A 203 -18.49 -1.11 2.01
N SER A 204 -18.24 -0.82 3.30
CA SER A 204 -16.90 -0.46 3.79
C SER A 204 -15.99 -1.68 3.89
N LYS A 205 -14.79 -1.54 3.31
CA LYS A 205 -13.71 -2.54 3.38
C LYS A 205 -12.73 -2.27 4.52
N TYR A 206 -12.95 -1.19 5.26
CA TYR A 206 -12.05 -0.71 6.32
C TYR A 206 -11.67 -1.79 7.34
N PRO A 207 -12.57 -2.67 7.81
CA PRO A 207 -12.19 -3.72 8.77
C PRO A 207 -11.14 -4.69 8.21
N ILE A 208 -11.25 -5.09 6.94
CA ILE A 208 -10.30 -5.98 6.28
C ILE A 208 -8.95 -5.27 6.10
N HIS A 209 -8.97 -3.97 5.78
CA HIS A 209 -7.76 -3.15 5.70
C HIS A 209 -7.06 -3.00 7.05
N GLN A 210 -7.80 -2.74 8.13
CA GLN A 210 -7.27 -2.66 9.49
C GLN A 210 -6.67 -3.98 9.97
N ALA A 211 -7.33 -5.09 9.65
CA ALA A 211 -6.82 -6.42 9.94
C ALA A 211 -5.62 -6.83 9.08
N LYS A 212 -5.24 -6.04 8.06
CA LYS A 212 -4.18 -6.34 7.09
C LYS A 212 -4.39 -7.67 6.34
N LEU A 213 -5.65 -8.06 6.11
CA LEU A 213 -6.04 -9.34 5.48
C LEU A 213 -6.46 -9.18 4.00
N VAL A 214 -6.10 -8.07 3.36
CA VAL A 214 -6.56 -7.76 1.99
C VAL A 214 -6.16 -8.84 1.00
N GLU A 215 -4.93 -9.34 1.06
CA GLU A 215 -4.40 -10.30 0.10
C GLU A 215 -5.01 -11.70 0.26
N GLU A 216 -5.18 -12.15 1.50
CA GLU A 216 -5.89 -13.37 1.85
C GLU A 216 -7.36 -13.32 1.40
N SER A 217 -8.03 -12.19 1.64
CA SER A 217 -9.41 -12.01 1.24
C SER A 217 -9.62 -12.04 -0.27
N ILE A 218 -8.66 -11.54 -1.06
CA ILE A 218 -8.73 -11.67 -2.53
C ILE A 218 -8.71 -13.14 -2.93
N ALA A 219 -7.80 -13.93 -2.35
CA ALA A 219 -7.70 -15.36 -2.66
C ALA A 219 -8.98 -16.11 -2.25
N ASP A 220 -9.56 -15.80 -1.09
CA ASP A 220 -10.84 -16.37 -0.65
C ASP A 220 -12.00 -16.02 -1.58
N ILE A 221 -12.11 -14.77 -2.03
CA ILE A 221 -13.16 -14.36 -2.97
C ILE A 221 -13.08 -15.18 -4.27
N GLN A 222 -11.88 -15.45 -4.77
CA GLN A 222 -11.69 -16.29 -5.96
C GLN A 222 -12.05 -17.77 -5.73
N ARG A 223 -11.96 -18.27 -4.50
CA ARG A 223 -12.41 -19.62 -4.11
C ARG A 223 -13.93 -19.69 -4.01
N VAL A 224 -14.59 -18.61 -3.62
CA VAL A 224 -16.05 -18.49 -3.54
C VAL A 224 -16.68 -18.33 -4.92
N ARG A 225 -16.28 -17.29 -5.66
CA ARG A 225 -16.69 -17.02 -7.04
C ARG A 225 -15.46 -16.66 -7.86
N ARG A 226 -14.98 -17.67 -8.58
CA ARG A 226 -13.87 -17.49 -9.51
C ARG A 226 -14.30 -16.64 -10.71
N ILE A 227 -13.37 -15.86 -11.21
CA ILE A 227 -13.45 -15.21 -12.53
C ILE A 227 -13.42 -16.28 -13.61
N ASP A 228 -14.31 -16.18 -14.60
CA ASP A 228 -14.40 -17.12 -15.73
C ASP A 228 -13.62 -16.64 -16.95
N PHE A 229 -13.43 -15.32 -17.07
CA PHE A 229 -12.53 -14.70 -18.03
C PHE A 229 -11.96 -13.39 -17.47
N ALA A 230 -10.65 -13.20 -17.55
CA ALA A 230 -9.97 -12.00 -17.08
C ALA A 230 -9.46 -11.19 -18.27
N VAL A 231 -9.66 -9.87 -18.21
CA VAL A 231 -9.07 -8.87 -19.09
C VAL A 231 -8.36 -7.85 -18.23
N ILE A 232 -7.07 -7.63 -18.49
CA ILE A 232 -6.26 -6.59 -17.90
C ILE A 232 -6.03 -5.51 -18.97
N ASP A 233 -6.63 -4.36 -18.74
CA ASP A 233 -6.46 -3.13 -19.49
C ASP A 233 -5.13 -2.46 -19.10
N ALA A 234 -4.17 -2.50 -20.00
CA ALA A 234 -2.92 -1.74 -19.91
C ALA A 234 -2.85 -0.70 -21.05
N THR A 235 -4.00 -0.22 -21.56
CA THR A 235 -4.00 0.84 -22.58
C THR A 235 -3.31 2.08 -22.00
N THR A 236 -3.73 2.46 -20.79
CA THR A 236 -2.98 3.30 -19.85
C THR A 236 -2.90 2.55 -18.53
N ALA A 237 -1.71 2.10 -18.15
CA ALA A 237 -1.41 1.46 -16.87
C ALA A 237 -1.03 2.48 -15.79
N MET A 238 -0.76 2.03 -14.56
CA MET A 238 -0.29 2.90 -13.47
C MET A 238 0.82 2.27 -12.62
N GLU A 239 1.90 3.02 -12.38
CA GLU A 239 3.01 2.64 -11.49
C GLU A 239 3.12 3.56 -10.27
N GLY A 240 3.94 3.22 -9.28
CA GLY A 240 4.08 4.03 -8.07
C GLY A 240 2.87 3.91 -7.14
N TYR A 241 2.43 5.02 -6.53
CA TYR A 241 1.41 5.03 -5.46
C TYR A 241 -0.04 4.84 -5.96
N GLY A 242 -0.29 3.71 -6.62
CA GLY A 242 -1.63 3.25 -6.96
C GLY A 242 -2.46 2.85 -5.73
N PRO A 243 -3.79 2.74 -5.86
CA PRO A 243 -4.50 2.51 -7.13
C PRO A 243 -5.12 3.76 -7.78
N ILE A 244 -4.82 4.97 -7.26
CA ILE A 244 -5.38 6.25 -7.72
C ILE A 244 -4.28 7.25 -8.10
N SER A 245 -3.28 7.41 -7.22
CA SER A 245 -2.31 8.51 -7.28
C SER A 245 -0.94 8.10 -7.84
N GLY A 246 -0.88 6.98 -8.57
CA GLY A 246 0.36 6.54 -9.22
C GLY A 246 0.62 7.26 -10.54
N GLU A 247 1.83 7.16 -11.07
CA GLU A 247 2.17 7.70 -12.40
C GLU A 247 1.50 6.89 -13.51
N ARG A 248 1.06 7.57 -14.57
CA ARG A 248 0.38 6.93 -15.70
C ARG A 248 1.40 6.40 -16.69
N VAL A 249 1.23 5.15 -17.11
CA VAL A 249 2.13 4.47 -18.04
C VAL A 249 1.35 4.10 -19.30
N LYS A 250 1.55 4.83 -20.39
CA LYS A 250 0.98 4.47 -21.68
C LYS A 250 1.64 3.19 -22.20
N MET A 251 0.86 2.13 -22.42
CA MET A 251 1.39 0.86 -22.98
C MET A 251 0.61 0.34 -24.17
N ASP A 252 -0.61 0.84 -24.42
CA ASP A 252 -1.46 0.40 -25.54
C ASP A 252 -1.68 -1.10 -25.59
N THR A 253 -1.62 -1.77 -24.43
CA THR A 253 -1.55 -3.22 -24.32
C THR A 253 -2.79 -3.77 -23.60
N VAL A 254 -3.25 -4.95 -23.98
CA VAL A 254 -4.30 -5.69 -23.26
C VAL A 254 -3.85 -7.13 -23.07
N ILE A 255 -4.10 -7.67 -21.88
CA ILE A 255 -3.82 -9.06 -21.52
C ILE A 255 -5.14 -9.76 -21.21
N ALA A 256 -5.38 -10.96 -21.72
CA ALA A 256 -6.63 -11.67 -21.50
C ALA A 256 -6.44 -13.19 -21.35
N GLY A 257 -7.37 -13.85 -20.66
CA GLY A 257 -7.33 -15.31 -20.48
C GLY A 257 -8.45 -15.86 -19.58
N ARG A 258 -8.59 -17.19 -19.53
CA ARG A 258 -9.62 -17.90 -18.75
C ARG A 258 -9.17 -18.29 -17.35
N ASP A 259 -7.88 -18.43 -17.12
CA ASP A 259 -7.32 -18.70 -15.80
C ASP A 259 -6.89 -17.36 -15.18
N PRO A 260 -7.58 -16.85 -14.14
CA PRO A 260 -7.26 -15.57 -13.54
C PRO A 260 -5.91 -15.55 -12.83
N VAL A 261 -5.45 -16.69 -12.30
CA VAL A 261 -4.12 -16.79 -11.67
C VAL A 261 -3.04 -16.67 -12.74
N ALA A 262 -3.23 -17.34 -13.89
CA ALA A 262 -2.27 -17.24 -15.00
C ALA A 262 -2.24 -15.82 -15.60
N VAL A 263 -3.41 -15.21 -15.80
CA VAL A 263 -3.54 -13.85 -16.35
C VAL A 263 -2.89 -12.82 -15.42
N ASP A 264 -3.18 -12.88 -14.11
CA ASP A 264 -2.56 -11.97 -13.14
C ASP A 264 -1.05 -12.25 -12.97
N SER A 265 -0.62 -13.51 -13.09
CA SER A 265 0.81 -13.85 -13.06
C SER A 265 1.56 -13.26 -14.25
N VAL A 266 0.97 -13.34 -15.46
CA VAL A 266 1.52 -12.68 -16.65
C VAL A 266 1.51 -11.17 -16.48
N GLY A 267 0.40 -10.58 -16.02
CA GLY A 267 0.31 -9.14 -15.72
C GLY A 267 1.36 -8.66 -14.73
N ALA A 268 1.58 -9.40 -13.63
CA ALA A 268 2.62 -9.13 -12.66
C ALA A 268 4.03 -9.17 -13.29
N GLN A 269 4.32 -10.16 -14.13
CA GLN A 269 5.61 -10.24 -14.84
C GLN A 269 5.81 -9.09 -15.82
N VAL A 270 4.76 -8.67 -16.53
CA VAL A 270 4.78 -7.49 -17.42
C VAL A 270 5.14 -6.22 -16.63
N MET A 271 4.66 -6.09 -15.39
CA MET A 271 5.03 -5.00 -14.46
C MET A 271 6.39 -5.19 -13.77
N GLY A 272 7.11 -6.29 -14.08
CA GLY A 272 8.39 -6.63 -13.48
C GLY A 272 8.30 -7.15 -12.04
N PHE A 273 7.15 -7.64 -11.57
CA PHE A 273 7.01 -8.36 -10.31
C PHE A 273 7.32 -9.86 -10.50
N ASN A 274 7.79 -10.50 -9.44
CA ASN A 274 7.77 -11.96 -9.32
C ASN A 274 6.36 -12.38 -8.85
N PRO A 275 5.59 -13.15 -9.63
CA PRO A 275 4.23 -13.56 -9.23
C PRO A 275 4.19 -14.32 -7.90
N ARG A 276 5.27 -15.01 -7.52
CA ARG A 276 5.37 -15.73 -6.25
C ARG A 276 5.42 -14.81 -5.03
N GLU A 277 5.87 -13.56 -5.21
CA GLU A 277 5.94 -12.55 -4.15
C GLU A 277 4.65 -11.75 -4.03
N VAL A 278 3.78 -11.80 -5.05
CA VAL A 278 2.44 -11.22 -4.98
C VAL A 278 1.53 -12.17 -4.20
N LYS A 279 1.37 -11.92 -2.90
CA LYS A 279 0.80 -12.85 -1.93
C LYS A 279 -0.54 -13.45 -2.36
N HIS A 280 -1.47 -12.63 -2.85
CA HIS A 280 -2.78 -13.11 -3.27
C HIS A 280 -2.74 -14.02 -4.52
N ILE A 281 -1.80 -13.80 -5.45
CA ILE A 281 -1.56 -14.69 -6.59
C ILE A 281 -1.04 -16.03 -6.09
N ALA A 282 -0.03 -16.01 -5.21
CA ALA A 282 0.57 -17.21 -4.64
C ALA A 282 -0.45 -18.04 -3.82
N LEU A 283 -1.28 -17.37 -3.01
CA LEU A 283 -2.34 -18.02 -2.24
C LEU A 283 -3.42 -18.63 -3.13
N ALA A 284 -3.88 -17.93 -4.17
CA ALA A 284 -4.87 -18.45 -5.12
C ALA A 284 -4.33 -19.66 -5.90
N ALA A 285 -3.06 -19.62 -6.33
CA ALA A 285 -2.39 -20.75 -6.97
C ALA A 285 -2.31 -21.96 -6.03
N LYS A 286 -1.86 -21.75 -4.79
CA LYS A 286 -1.78 -22.80 -3.75
C LYS A 286 -3.15 -23.40 -3.43
N ALA A 287 -4.21 -22.59 -3.49
CA ALA A 287 -5.59 -23.03 -3.28
C ALA A 287 -6.22 -23.72 -4.50
N GLY A 288 -5.48 -23.91 -5.60
CA GLY A 288 -5.96 -24.60 -6.80
C GLY A 288 -6.94 -23.80 -7.65
N VAL A 289 -7.01 -22.48 -7.50
CA VAL A 289 -7.88 -21.61 -8.31
C VAL A 289 -7.44 -21.60 -9.79
N GLY A 290 -6.13 -21.70 -10.01
CA GLY A 290 -5.45 -21.64 -11.30
C GLY A 290 -3.94 -21.84 -11.11
N THR A 291 -3.13 -21.54 -12.12
CA THR A 291 -1.66 -21.70 -12.04
C THR A 291 -0.88 -20.41 -12.24
N MET A 292 0.23 -20.27 -11.50
CA MET A 292 1.25 -19.22 -11.70
C MET A 292 2.57 -19.77 -12.25
N ASP A 293 2.61 -21.06 -12.59
CA ASP A 293 3.81 -21.73 -13.10
C ASP A 293 4.02 -21.35 -14.58
N PRO A 294 5.09 -20.61 -14.93
CA PRO A 294 5.32 -20.18 -16.30
C PRO A 294 5.47 -21.36 -17.27
N ALA A 295 5.94 -22.52 -16.81
CA ALA A 295 6.05 -23.72 -17.66
C ALA A 295 4.69 -24.31 -18.07
N LYS A 296 3.61 -23.94 -17.37
CA LYS A 296 2.24 -24.39 -17.63
C LYS A 296 1.38 -23.33 -18.31
N ILE A 297 1.90 -22.12 -18.53
CA ILE A 297 1.15 -21.01 -19.13
C ILE A 297 1.60 -20.81 -20.57
N THR A 298 0.66 -20.94 -21.52
CA THR A 298 0.91 -20.63 -22.94
C THR A 298 0.59 -19.16 -23.21
N VAL A 299 1.61 -18.36 -23.51
CA VAL A 299 1.43 -16.95 -23.94
C VAL A 299 1.32 -16.87 -25.46
N ARG A 300 0.28 -16.20 -25.98
CA ARG A 300 0.04 -15.99 -27.42
C ARG A 300 -0.02 -14.50 -27.76
N GLY A 301 0.47 -14.15 -28.95
CA GLY A 301 0.68 -12.77 -29.37
C GLY A 301 2.04 -12.27 -28.91
N LEU A 302 2.08 -11.07 -28.33
CA LEU A 302 3.31 -10.52 -27.76
C LEU A 302 3.80 -11.37 -26.58
N GLN A 303 5.11 -11.57 -26.50
CA GLN A 303 5.76 -12.21 -25.38
C GLN A 303 5.90 -11.23 -24.21
N VAL A 304 5.95 -11.76 -22.98
CA VAL A 304 6.12 -10.95 -21.77
C VAL A 304 7.32 -10.01 -21.89
N ALA A 305 8.45 -10.48 -22.43
CA ALA A 305 9.66 -9.69 -22.60
C ALA A 305 9.48 -8.44 -23.49
N GLU A 306 8.56 -8.47 -24.47
CA GLU A 306 8.33 -7.37 -25.43
C GLU A 306 7.48 -6.24 -24.85
N VAL A 307 6.73 -6.54 -23.78
CA VAL A 307 5.84 -5.59 -23.09
C VAL A 307 6.31 -5.31 -21.67
N LYS A 308 7.31 -6.05 -21.18
CA LYS A 308 7.81 -5.94 -19.80
C LYS A 308 8.40 -4.58 -19.55
N ARG A 309 7.96 -3.96 -18.47
CA ARG A 309 8.52 -2.74 -17.90
C ARG A 309 8.64 -2.93 -16.40
N ARG A 310 9.77 -2.49 -15.82
CA ARG A 310 9.91 -2.47 -14.36
C ARG A 310 9.08 -1.31 -13.81
N PHE A 311 7.92 -1.62 -13.23
CA PHE A 311 7.08 -0.59 -12.64
C PHE A 311 7.68 -0.07 -11.34
N ALA A 312 7.65 1.25 -11.13
CA ALA A 312 7.83 1.86 -9.82
C ALA A 312 6.85 1.22 -8.83
N ARG A 313 7.35 0.85 -7.65
CA ARG A 313 6.56 0.16 -6.64
C ARG A 313 5.74 1.18 -5.83
N PRO A 314 4.55 0.80 -5.30
CA PRO A 314 3.74 1.71 -4.47
C PRO A 314 4.42 2.09 -3.16
N TRP A 315 5.35 1.24 -2.74
CA TRP A 315 6.29 1.44 -1.67
C TRP A 315 7.64 1.52 -2.36
N GLY A 316 8.47 2.52 -2.07
CA GLY A 316 9.83 2.52 -2.58
C GLY A 316 10.58 1.25 -2.14
N PRO A 317 11.83 1.06 -2.57
CA PRO A 317 12.71 0.10 -1.90
C PRO A 317 12.93 0.43 -0.40
N GLY A 318 12.44 1.58 0.09
CA GLY A 318 12.30 1.98 1.48
C GLY A 318 11.17 3.02 1.67
N LEU A 319 11.26 3.78 2.76
CA LEU A 319 10.35 4.86 3.17
C LEU A 319 10.48 6.15 2.34
N GLU A 320 11.36 6.23 1.33
CA GLU A 320 11.73 7.49 0.67
C GLU A 320 10.52 8.22 0.08
N GLY A 321 9.67 7.47 -0.65
CA GLY A 321 8.45 8.01 -1.22
C GLY A 321 7.38 8.36 -0.17
N GLU A 322 7.33 7.63 0.95
CA GLU A 322 6.39 7.90 2.04
C GLU A 322 6.77 9.18 2.78
N ILE A 323 8.05 9.34 3.10
CA ILE A 323 8.62 10.56 3.68
C ILE A 323 8.32 11.75 2.76
N THR A 324 8.65 11.62 1.46
CA THR A 324 8.49 12.71 0.51
C THR A 324 7.03 13.16 0.36
N ARG A 325 6.07 12.21 0.37
CA ARG A 325 4.65 12.50 0.15
C ARG A 325 3.82 12.68 1.42
N ALA A 326 4.36 12.39 2.60
CA ALA A 326 3.59 12.53 3.83
C ALA A 326 3.08 13.94 4.04
N TYR A 327 1.78 14.02 4.35
CA TYR A 327 1.15 15.19 4.89
C TYR A 327 1.64 15.43 6.31
N VAL A 328 1.90 16.69 6.65
CA VAL A 328 2.21 17.11 8.01
C VAL A 328 1.19 18.19 8.39
N PRO A 329 0.43 18.02 9.49
CA PRO A 329 -0.54 19.01 9.92
C PRO A 329 0.15 20.32 10.33
N PRO A 330 -0.52 21.48 10.23
CA PRO A 330 0.01 22.74 10.76
C PRO A 330 0.48 22.58 12.20
N ASP A 331 1.63 23.16 12.51
CA ASP A 331 2.28 23.07 13.82
C ASP A 331 2.62 21.64 14.31
N GLY A 332 2.36 20.61 13.51
CA GLY A 332 2.62 19.21 13.84
C GLY A 332 3.92 18.66 13.26
N LEU A 333 4.05 17.34 13.29
CA LEU A 333 5.24 16.64 12.82
C LEU A 333 4.87 15.24 12.31
N THR A 334 5.49 14.78 11.22
CA THR A 334 5.43 13.35 10.87
C THR A 334 6.77 12.70 11.15
N LEU A 335 6.75 11.61 11.92
CA LEU A 335 7.90 10.83 12.32
C LEU A 335 7.87 9.49 11.60
N PHE A 336 9.01 9.05 11.12
CA PHE A 336 9.20 7.76 10.48
C PHE A 336 10.29 7.00 11.22
N TRP A 337 9.99 5.77 11.63
CA TRP A 337 10.98 4.98 12.33
C TRP A 337 11.86 4.23 11.34
N LEU A 338 13.17 4.52 11.38
CA LEU A 338 14.17 3.90 10.52
C LEU A 338 14.68 2.56 11.11
N GLY A 339 14.29 2.26 12.35
CA GLY A 339 14.74 1.13 13.15
C GLY A 339 15.86 1.53 14.12
N GLN A 340 16.07 0.72 15.16
CA GLN A 340 16.93 1.06 16.32
C GLN A 340 16.62 2.47 16.87
N GLY A 341 17.62 3.33 17.05
CA GLY A 341 17.46 4.73 17.45
C GLY A 341 17.14 5.69 16.30
N GLY A 342 17.08 5.21 15.06
CA GLY A 342 17.00 6.05 13.87
C GLY A 342 15.60 6.56 13.54
N PHE A 343 15.48 7.85 13.22
CA PHE A 343 14.23 8.48 12.80
C PHE A 343 14.42 9.45 11.64
N ALA A 344 13.39 9.55 10.78
CA ALA A 344 13.21 10.69 9.88
C ALA A 344 12.03 11.54 10.36
N LEU A 345 12.23 12.85 10.43
CA LEU A 345 11.24 13.82 10.91
C LEU A 345 10.92 14.80 9.79
N LYS A 346 9.63 14.98 9.49
CA LYS A 346 9.15 15.91 8.48
C LYS A 346 8.30 17.00 9.09
N THR A 347 8.67 18.24 8.81
CA THR A 347 7.98 19.46 9.26
C THR A 347 6.86 19.87 8.30
N PRO A 348 5.92 20.73 8.73
CA PRO A 348 4.89 21.31 7.86
C PRO A 348 5.46 22.10 6.67
N GLN A 349 6.63 22.70 6.85
CA GLN A 349 7.35 23.44 5.80
C GLN A 349 8.07 22.50 4.82
N GLY A 350 8.01 21.19 5.03
CA GLY A 350 8.64 20.18 4.19
C GLY A 350 10.12 19.95 4.47
N LYS A 351 10.70 20.58 5.51
CA LYS A 351 12.05 20.28 5.99
C LYS A 351 12.14 18.86 6.53
N LEU A 352 13.24 18.19 6.22
CA LEU A 352 13.50 16.79 6.56
C LEU A 352 14.77 16.62 7.38
N VAL A 353 14.61 16.05 8.57
CA VAL A 353 15.69 15.81 9.53
C VAL A 353 15.86 14.31 9.73
N LEU A 354 17.08 13.80 9.59
CA LEU A 354 17.43 12.45 10.01
C LEU A 354 18.13 12.50 11.36
N VAL A 355 17.78 11.59 12.25
CA VAL A 355 18.49 11.36 13.52
C VAL A 355 18.93 9.90 13.53
N ASP A 356 20.21 9.68 13.83
CA ASP A 356 20.85 8.36 13.94
C ASP A 356 20.53 7.41 12.75
N PRO A 357 20.78 7.81 11.48
CA PRO A 357 20.38 7.02 10.32
C PRO A 357 21.29 5.80 10.08
N TYR A 358 21.07 4.71 10.81
CA TYR A 358 21.72 3.43 10.54
C TYR A 358 21.08 2.69 9.36
N LEU A 359 21.70 2.79 8.18
CA LEU A 359 21.09 2.36 6.91
C LEU A 359 21.98 1.38 6.14
N ALA A 360 23.28 1.63 6.08
CA ALA A 360 24.21 0.78 5.34
C ALA A 360 24.49 -0.52 6.09
N GLY A 361 24.47 -0.47 7.42
CA GLY A 361 24.75 -1.62 8.28
C GLY A 361 26.24 -1.77 8.58
N THR A 362 26.55 -2.42 9.70
CA THR A 362 27.92 -2.71 10.14
C THR A 362 28.33 -4.11 9.66
N PRO A 363 29.50 -4.27 9.01
CA PRO A 363 30.01 -5.59 8.64
C PRO A 363 30.06 -6.55 9.84
N GLY A 364 29.52 -7.76 9.66
CA GLY A 364 29.46 -8.77 10.71
C GLY A 364 28.30 -8.62 11.71
N VAL A 365 27.42 -7.63 11.51
CA VAL A 365 26.20 -7.45 12.31
C VAL A 365 24.97 -7.73 11.45
N ASP A 366 24.27 -8.82 11.75
CA ASP A 366 23.04 -9.19 11.05
C ASP A 366 21.83 -8.42 11.60
N ARG A 367 21.04 -7.86 10.68
CA ARG A 367 19.75 -7.22 10.97
C ARG A 367 18.59 -8.17 10.68
N LEU A 368 17.61 -8.18 11.59
CA LEU A 368 16.36 -8.92 11.44
C LEU A 368 15.41 -8.33 10.40
N VAL A 369 15.59 -7.04 10.10
CA VAL A 369 14.73 -6.26 9.23
C VAL A 369 15.56 -5.51 8.19
N PRO A 370 15.05 -5.30 6.96
CA PRO A 370 15.78 -4.57 5.93
C PRO A 370 15.96 -3.09 6.32
N PRO A 371 16.95 -2.38 5.73
CA PRO A 371 17.08 -0.93 5.92
C PRO A 371 15.78 -0.20 5.54
N ALA A 372 15.39 0.77 6.37
CA ALA A 372 14.19 1.54 6.13
C ALA A 372 14.33 2.55 4.98
N LEU A 373 15.56 2.93 4.62
CA LEU A 373 15.90 3.77 3.48
C LEU A 373 17.14 3.20 2.79
N ALA A 374 17.18 3.25 1.47
CA ALA A 374 18.41 3.01 0.72
C ALA A 374 19.26 4.30 0.76
N PRO A 375 20.48 4.26 1.32
CA PRO A 375 21.28 5.48 1.50
C PRO A 375 21.65 6.19 0.16
N ARG A 376 21.64 5.45 -0.95
CA ARG A 376 21.77 5.95 -2.34
C ARG A 376 20.48 6.42 -3.05
N ASN A 377 19.28 6.05 -2.58
CA ASN A 377 18.00 6.44 -3.22
C ASN A 377 17.35 7.65 -2.55
N VAL A 378 18.16 8.43 -1.86
CA VAL A 378 17.84 9.78 -1.39
C VAL A 378 17.80 10.71 -2.62
N VAL A 379 16.87 10.46 -3.54
CA VAL A 379 16.70 11.21 -4.79
C VAL A 379 15.27 11.72 -4.86
N GLY A 380 15.12 13.00 -5.21
CA GLY A 380 13.87 13.73 -5.18
C GLY A 380 12.77 13.13 -6.06
N ASP A 381 11.53 13.35 -5.62
CA ASP A 381 10.33 13.15 -6.43
C ASP A 381 10.45 13.98 -7.72
N ALA A 382 10.44 13.31 -8.86
CA ALA A 382 10.52 13.95 -10.18
C ALA A 382 9.32 14.86 -10.50
N GLU A 383 8.27 14.86 -9.67
CA GLU A 383 7.13 15.78 -9.79
C GLU A 383 7.32 17.14 -9.07
N ARG A 384 8.40 17.35 -8.31
CA ARG A 384 8.75 18.70 -7.84
C ARG A 384 9.80 19.33 -8.74
N GLN A 385 9.38 20.30 -9.56
CA GLN A 385 10.24 21.31 -10.17
C GLN A 385 10.88 22.24 -9.12
N GLN A 386 11.58 21.67 -8.13
CA GLN A 386 12.57 22.34 -7.30
C GLN A 386 13.67 21.30 -7.02
N ALA A 387 14.89 21.60 -7.44
CA ALA A 387 16.06 20.85 -7.01
C ALA A 387 16.21 21.02 -5.49
N THR A 388 15.75 20.05 -4.70
CA THR A 388 16.11 19.97 -3.28
C THR A 388 16.66 18.60 -2.95
N LYS A 389 17.81 18.63 -2.27
CA LYS A 389 18.65 17.50 -1.94
C LYS A 389 18.28 17.05 -0.52
N PHE A 390 17.43 16.04 -0.40
CA PHE A 390 17.08 15.37 0.88
C PHE A 390 18.34 14.72 1.49
N PRO A 391 18.47 14.61 2.82
CA PRO A 391 17.82 15.40 3.87
C PRO A 391 18.41 16.82 3.99
N ASP A 392 17.75 17.70 4.76
CA ASP A 392 18.26 19.04 5.07
C ASP A 392 19.27 19.02 6.23
N LEU A 393 19.05 18.13 7.20
CA LEU A 393 19.83 18.03 8.43
C LEU A 393 19.97 16.57 8.85
N VAL A 394 21.16 16.15 9.26
CA VAL A 394 21.43 14.85 9.84
C VAL A 394 22.05 15.06 11.23
N LEU A 395 21.51 14.40 12.24
CA LEU A 395 22.04 14.43 13.60
C LEU A 395 22.48 13.04 14.04
N CYS A 396 23.63 12.96 14.71
CA CYS A 396 24.09 11.77 15.40
C CYS A 396 24.21 12.04 16.90
N THR A 397 23.65 11.15 17.73
CA THR A 397 23.66 11.28 19.20
C THR A 397 25.01 10.92 19.81
N HIS A 398 25.70 9.93 19.23
CA HIS A 398 27.02 9.44 19.66
C HIS A 398 27.69 8.61 18.55
N ASP A 399 28.93 8.20 18.75
CA ASP A 399 29.85 7.66 17.74
C ASP A 399 29.78 6.14 17.51
N HIS A 400 28.90 5.42 18.20
CA HIS A 400 28.69 4.00 17.90
C HIS A 400 28.12 3.80 16.49
N SER A 401 28.45 2.66 15.89
CA SER A 401 28.19 2.39 14.47
C SER A 401 26.71 2.37 14.08
N ASP A 402 25.81 2.06 15.02
CA ASP A 402 24.37 2.06 14.85
C ASP A 402 23.71 3.44 15.06
N HIS A 403 24.52 4.48 15.29
CA HIS A 403 24.08 5.88 15.45
C HIS A 403 24.84 6.84 14.53
N THR A 404 26.14 6.64 14.37
CA THR A 404 26.97 7.31 13.36
C THR A 404 27.43 6.29 12.34
N ASP A 405 26.58 5.97 11.36
CA ASP A 405 26.88 5.02 10.27
C ASP A 405 27.72 5.71 9.18
N PRO A 406 29.06 5.54 9.15
CA PRO A 406 29.91 6.30 8.22
C PRO A 406 29.63 5.99 6.75
N ILE A 407 29.17 4.77 6.45
CA ILE A 407 28.88 4.35 5.07
C ILE A 407 27.61 5.06 4.59
N ALA A 408 26.54 5.01 5.39
CA ALA A 408 25.29 5.70 5.08
C ALA A 408 25.50 7.23 5.00
N LEU A 409 26.20 7.81 5.96
CA LEU A 409 26.45 9.24 6.02
C LEU A 409 27.25 9.74 4.81
N LYS A 410 28.20 8.96 4.31
CA LYS A 410 28.95 9.29 3.08
C LYS A 410 28.07 9.26 1.83
N GLU A 411 27.19 8.27 1.70
CA GLU A 411 26.22 8.20 0.60
C GLU A 411 25.21 9.37 0.65
N ILE A 412 24.72 9.70 1.86
CA ILE A 412 23.85 10.86 2.08
C ILE A 412 24.60 12.14 1.72
N ALA A 413 25.85 12.30 2.13
CA ALA A 413 26.65 13.47 1.80
C ALA A 413 26.85 13.64 0.29
N ALA A 414 27.00 12.53 -0.45
CA ALA A 414 27.16 12.55 -1.90
C ALA A 414 25.88 12.95 -2.66
N THR A 415 24.70 12.75 -2.07
CA THR A 415 23.39 12.95 -2.72
C THR A 415 22.60 14.15 -2.17
N SER A 416 22.99 14.68 -1.01
CA SER A 416 22.29 15.75 -0.27
C SER A 416 23.08 17.08 -0.22
N GLN A 417 22.46 18.15 0.29
CA GLN A 417 23.17 19.32 0.85
C GLN A 417 23.08 19.35 2.38
N ALA A 418 22.79 18.22 3.01
CA ALA A 418 22.57 18.18 4.45
C ALA A 418 23.76 18.74 5.23
N ARG A 419 23.47 19.41 6.34
CA ARG A 419 24.44 19.60 7.42
C ARG A 419 24.43 18.37 8.31
N PHE A 420 25.60 17.99 8.79
CA PHE A 420 25.84 16.82 9.63
C PHE A 420 26.25 17.29 11.01
N VAL A 421 25.42 17.02 12.01
CA VAL A 421 25.56 17.54 13.37
C VAL A 421 25.80 16.40 14.34
N GLY A 422 26.73 16.58 15.27
CA GLY A 422 26.99 15.56 16.30
C GLY A 422 27.89 16.07 17.42
N PRO A 423 28.09 15.26 18.47
CA PRO A 423 29.13 15.51 19.45
C PRO A 423 30.54 15.44 18.85
N PRO A 424 31.59 15.88 19.57
CA PRO A 424 32.97 15.83 19.11
C PRO A 424 33.39 14.47 18.54
N SER A 425 33.05 13.36 19.20
CA SER A 425 33.35 11.99 18.76
C SER A 425 32.71 11.66 17.40
N SER A 426 31.40 11.85 17.25
CA SER A 426 30.68 11.61 15.99
C SER A 426 31.21 12.49 14.86
N THR A 427 31.44 13.78 15.12
CA THR A 427 31.93 14.71 14.07
C THR A 427 33.35 14.40 13.65
N LYS A 428 34.20 13.92 14.57
CA LYS A 428 35.51 13.35 14.23
C LYS A 428 35.36 12.14 13.32
N LEU A 429 34.48 11.18 13.66
CA LEU A 429 34.24 9.99 12.84
C LEU A 429 33.73 10.35 11.43
N MET A 430 32.83 11.33 11.33
CA MET A 430 32.36 11.87 10.05
C MET A 430 33.51 12.43 9.21
N ALA A 431 34.37 13.26 9.82
CA ALA A 431 35.52 13.87 9.14
C ALA A 431 36.54 12.82 8.69
N ASP A 432 36.88 11.86 9.57
CA ASP A 432 37.81 10.76 9.27
C ASP A 432 37.30 9.88 8.10
N ASN A 433 35.97 9.79 7.90
CA ASN A 433 35.34 9.03 6.81
C ASN A 433 35.06 9.87 5.54
N GLY A 434 35.56 11.11 5.49
CA GLY A 434 35.58 11.94 4.29
C GLY A 434 34.27 12.69 4.00
N LEU A 435 33.45 12.95 5.03
CA LEU A 435 32.36 13.92 4.89
C LEU A 435 32.95 15.34 4.71
N PRO A 436 32.34 16.22 3.89
CA PRO A 436 32.88 17.56 3.67
C PRO A 436 32.89 18.39 4.96
N ALA A 437 34.06 18.91 5.32
CA ALA A 437 34.29 19.61 6.58
C ALA A 437 33.42 20.87 6.74
N ASP A 438 33.07 21.53 5.64
CA ASP A 438 32.18 22.70 5.60
C ASP A 438 30.70 22.36 5.86
N ARG A 439 30.35 21.08 5.89
CA ARG A 439 29.01 20.57 6.22
C ARG A 439 28.94 19.85 7.56
N ILE A 440 30.03 19.80 8.34
CA ILE A 440 30.07 19.16 9.66
C ILE A 440 29.99 20.22 10.76
N ASP A 441 29.08 20.03 11.70
CA ASP A 441 28.85 20.92 12.84
C ASP A 441 28.95 20.16 14.17
N THR A 442 29.97 20.47 14.96
CA THR A 442 30.06 19.94 16.33
C THR A 442 29.13 20.70 17.27
N ILE A 443 28.31 19.97 18.02
CA ILE A 443 27.47 20.50 19.10
C ILE A 443 27.77 19.76 20.41
N ARG A 444 28.00 20.49 21.50
CA ARG A 444 28.30 19.90 22.82
C ARG A 444 27.09 19.94 23.74
N ARG A 445 27.08 19.07 24.75
CA ARG A 445 26.06 19.07 25.82
C ARG A 445 25.83 20.49 26.35
N GLY A 446 24.58 20.92 26.40
CA GLY A 446 24.16 22.23 26.86
C GLY A 446 24.10 23.31 25.76
N GLU A 447 24.73 23.09 24.61
CA GLU A 447 24.68 24.02 23.49
C GLU A 447 23.34 23.93 22.75
N THR A 448 22.96 25.05 22.12
CA THR A 448 21.82 25.14 21.22
C THR A 448 22.27 25.78 19.92
N ARG A 449 21.86 25.19 18.79
CA ARG A 449 22.10 25.71 17.45
C ARG A 449 20.79 25.77 16.67
N GLU A 450 20.75 26.59 15.63
CA GLU A 450 19.58 26.73 14.76
C GLU A 450 19.99 26.47 13.31
N PHE A 451 19.18 25.68 12.62
CA PHE A 451 19.39 25.28 11.23
C PHE A 451 18.08 25.43 10.47
N ASP A 452 17.98 26.44 9.59
CA ASP A 452 16.78 26.71 8.78
C ASP A 452 15.45 26.69 9.58
N GLY A 453 15.43 27.31 10.75
CA GLY A 453 14.26 27.37 11.63
C GLY A 453 14.05 26.13 12.51
N ILE A 454 14.95 25.14 12.45
CA ILE A 454 14.99 23.98 13.35
C ILE A 454 15.95 24.30 14.48
N ARG A 455 15.44 24.38 15.71
CA ARG A 455 16.28 24.57 16.90
C ARG A 455 16.72 23.21 17.43
N VAL A 456 18.02 23.02 17.51
CA VAL A 456 18.67 21.79 18.00
C VAL A 456 19.36 22.10 19.31
N ARG A 457 18.91 21.48 20.40
CA ARG A 457 19.58 21.55 21.71
C ARG A 457 20.15 20.19 22.07
N ALA A 458 21.46 20.14 22.27
CA ALA A 458 22.13 18.96 22.80
C ALA A 458 21.95 18.93 24.33
N VAL A 459 21.38 17.84 24.84
CA VAL A 459 21.12 17.63 26.27
C VAL A 459 21.93 16.45 26.79
N TYR A 460 21.98 16.31 28.11
CA TYR A 460 22.68 15.22 28.76
C TYR A 460 22.15 13.85 28.32
N ALA A 461 23.06 12.93 28.04
CA ALA A 461 22.81 11.49 27.89
C ALA A 461 23.94 10.76 28.60
N LYS A 462 23.61 9.65 29.27
CA LYS A 462 24.56 8.80 30.00
C LYS A 462 24.83 7.55 29.16
N HIS A 463 25.88 7.57 28.35
CA HIS A 463 26.24 6.43 27.49
C HIS A 463 27.74 6.39 27.21
N THR A 464 28.27 7.41 26.52
CA THR A 464 29.71 7.67 26.37
C THR A 464 30.09 9.04 26.97
N ASP A 465 31.38 9.36 26.98
CA ASP A 465 31.91 10.61 27.55
C ASP A 465 31.22 11.87 26.99
N ASP A 466 30.93 11.91 25.69
CA ASP A 466 30.35 13.07 25.01
C ASP A 466 28.99 12.81 24.33
N SER A 467 28.40 11.61 24.50
CA SER A 467 27.04 11.27 24.05
C SER A 467 26.01 12.35 24.38
N VAL A 468 25.10 12.65 23.48
CA VAL A 468 24.03 13.65 23.71
C VAL A 468 22.65 13.09 23.42
N GLY A 469 21.66 13.54 24.18
CA GLY A 469 20.27 13.53 23.70
C GLY A 469 20.00 14.79 22.88
N TYR A 470 18.93 14.80 22.09
CA TYR A 470 18.51 15.99 21.36
C TYR A 470 17.10 16.41 21.74
N VAL A 471 16.95 17.70 22.04
CA VAL A 471 15.64 18.36 22.03
C VAL A 471 15.56 19.21 20.76
N LEU A 472 14.67 18.80 19.86
CA LEU A 472 14.44 19.43 18.57
C LEU A 472 13.14 20.22 18.63
N SER A 473 13.17 21.50 18.25
CA SER A 473 11.95 22.33 18.14
C SER A 473 11.68 22.72 16.69
N PHE A 474 10.44 22.48 16.28
CA PHE A 474 9.89 22.78 14.95
C PHE A 474 8.71 23.74 15.13
N GLY A 475 9.01 25.04 15.27
CA GLY A 475 8.00 26.01 15.72
C GLY A 475 7.50 25.66 17.13
N PRO A 476 6.19 25.41 17.34
CA PRO A 476 5.64 25.09 18.65
C PRO A 476 5.83 23.63 19.08
N THR A 477 6.12 22.71 18.15
CA THR A 477 6.28 21.28 18.45
C THR A 477 7.70 20.95 18.85
N THR A 478 7.86 20.22 19.96
CA THR A 478 9.16 19.81 20.50
C THR A 478 9.28 18.29 20.65
N VAL A 479 10.38 17.72 20.16
CA VAL A 479 10.71 16.29 20.27
C VAL A 479 11.96 16.12 21.11
N TYR A 480 11.92 15.24 22.11
CA TYR A 480 13.09 14.80 22.85
C TYR A 480 13.48 13.38 22.44
N ILE A 481 14.76 13.17 22.12
CA ILE A 481 15.36 11.91 21.68
C ILE A 481 16.50 11.57 22.65
N THR A 482 16.41 10.42 23.32
CA THR A 482 17.35 10.07 24.40
C THR A 482 18.70 9.55 23.92
N GLY A 483 18.80 9.16 22.64
CA GLY A 483 19.83 8.21 22.22
C GLY A 483 19.73 6.92 23.04
N ASP A 484 20.89 6.34 23.35
CA ASP A 484 21.04 5.03 24.00
C ASP A 484 21.25 5.11 25.50
N SER A 485 20.82 6.23 26.10
CA SER A 485 21.17 6.54 27.47
C SER A 485 20.76 5.43 28.45
N GLU A 486 21.66 5.13 29.39
CA GLU A 486 21.32 4.60 30.69
C GLU A 486 20.32 5.52 31.40
N TYR A 487 19.55 4.97 32.34
CA TYR A 487 18.78 5.83 33.23
C TYR A 487 19.69 6.64 34.15
N ASP A 488 19.45 7.94 34.19
CA ASP A 488 20.04 8.88 35.13
C ASP A 488 18.99 9.95 35.47
N PRO A 489 18.76 10.29 36.75
CA PRO A 489 17.80 11.33 37.14
C PRO A 489 18.04 12.69 36.47
N GLN A 490 19.27 13.01 36.04
CA GLN A 490 19.57 14.24 35.32
C GLN A 490 18.84 14.34 33.97
N LEU A 491 18.50 13.20 33.34
CA LEU A 491 17.73 13.17 32.10
C LEU A 491 16.37 13.85 32.25
N ALA A 492 15.74 13.75 33.43
CA ALA A 492 14.43 14.35 33.70
C ALA A 492 14.48 15.90 33.70
N GLY A 493 15.67 16.51 33.75
CA GLY A 493 15.84 17.97 33.67
C GLY A 493 15.27 18.58 32.38
N VAL A 494 15.15 17.79 31.31
CA VAL A 494 14.51 18.19 30.04
C VAL A 494 13.02 18.50 30.19
N LYS A 495 12.37 18.12 31.30
CA LYS A 495 10.99 18.50 31.62
C LYS A 495 10.76 20.01 31.53
N ALA A 496 11.77 20.82 31.90
CA ALA A 496 11.70 22.28 31.80
C ALA A 496 11.49 22.78 30.35
N LEU A 497 11.88 21.97 29.36
CA LEU A 497 11.73 22.24 27.94
C LEU A 497 10.37 21.78 27.37
N LYS A 498 9.55 21.10 28.17
CA LYS A 498 8.18 20.67 27.84
C LYS A 498 8.07 19.94 26.49
N PRO A 499 8.82 18.84 26.26
CA PRO A 499 8.73 18.11 25.02
C PRO A 499 7.31 17.54 24.80
N ASP A 500 6.77 17.73 23.61
CA ASP A 500 5.49 17.14 23.21
C ASP A 500 5.63 15.63 23.00
N ILE A 501 6.73 15.23 22.35
CA ILE A 501 7.03 13.86 21.97
C ILE A 501 8.34 13.42 22.63
N LEU A 502 8.34 12.22 23.22
CA LEU A 502 9.54 11.54 23.71
C LEU A 502 9.82 10.29 22.87
N LEU A 503 11.04 10.19 22.32
CA LEU A 503 11.61 8.99 21.71
C LEU A 503 12.62 8.38 22.69
N VAL A 504 12.36 7.16 23.18
CA VAL A 504 13.10 6.57 24.32
C VAL A 504 13.54 5.13 24.06
N CYS A 505 14.81 4.80 24.31
CA CYS A 505 15.32 3.44 24.15
C CYS A 505 14.75 2.50 25.24
N ILE A 506 14.48 1.24 24.89
CA ILE A 506 13.85 0.27 25.80
C ILE A 506 14.52 -1.12 25.87
N ASN A 507 15.60 -1.34 25.12
CA ASN A 507 16.26 -2.65 24.99
C ASN A 507 16.78 -3.22 26.31
N GLY A 508 17.11 -2.39 27.31
CA GLY A 508 17.63 -2.85 28.60
C GLY A 508 18.96 -3.60 28.52
N LYS A 509 19.76 -3.33 27.47
CA LYS A 509 21.00 -4.04 27.17
C LYS A 509 22.12 -3.03 26.96
N TRP A 510 23.34 -3.43 27.31
CA TRP A 510 24.57 -2.64 27.13
C TRP A 510 24.55 -1.26 27.80
N GLY A 511 23.83 -1.14 28.91
CA GLY A 511 23.64 0.12 29.64
C GLY A 511 22.32 0.81 29.29
N ASN A 512 21.80 0.65 28.09
CA ASN A 512 20.57 1.34 27.67
C ASN A 512 19.40 1.08 28.63
N MET A 513 18.53 2.09 28.81
CA MET A 513 17.32 1.97 29.62
C MET A 513 16.53 0.70 29.32
N SER A 514 16.09 0.02 30.38
CA SER A 514 15.06 -1.02 30.28
C SER A 514 13.68 -0.41 30.00
N ALA A 515 12.71 -1.23 29.62
CA ALA A 515 11.31 -0.81 29.52
C ALA A 515 10.79 -0.12 30.80
N ALA A 516 11.20 -0.60 31.98
CA ALA A 516 10.82 -0.02 33.27
C ALA A 516 11.47 1.35 33.50
N ASP A 517 12.76 1.48 33.19
CA ASP A 517 13.49 2.75 33.31
C ASP A 517 12.94 3.81 32.36
N ALA A 518 12.68 3.42 31.11
CA ALA A 518 12.09 4.28 30.10
C ALA A 518 10.69 4.76 30.52
N ALA A 519 9.87 3.87 31.09
CA ALA A 519 8.54 4.23 31.60
C ALA A 519 8.63 5.21 32.78
N LYS A 520 9.59 4.98 33.70
CA LYS A 520 9.87 5.90 34.81
C LYS A 520 10.27 7.28 34.32
N LEU A 521 11.26 7.37 33.42
CA LEU A 521 11.70 8.63 32.83
C LEU A 521 10.55 9.34 32.10
N THR A 522 9.72 8.59 31.38
CA THR A 522 8.53 9.14 30.70
C THR A 522 7.55 9.77 31.69
N ALA A 523 7.29 9.12 32.83
CA ALA A 523 6.42 9.66 33.87
C ALA A 523 7.01 10.93 34.52
N GLU A 524 8.33 10.98 34.72
CA GLU A 524 9.03 12.15 35.28
C GLU A 524 8.94 13.36 34.34
N ILE A 525 9.19 13.16 33.05
CA ILE A 525 9.15 14.21 32.01
C ILE A 525 7.71 14.67 31.74
N GLY A 526 6.78 13.73 31.58
CA GLY A 526 5.38 14.00 31.27
C GLY A 526 5.14 14.56 29.86
N PRO A 527 5.62 13.92 28.77
CA PRO A 527 5.32 14.32 27.40
C PRO A 527 3.84 14.03 27.05
N LYS A 528 3.36 14.56 25.92
CA LYS A 528 2.02 14.22 25.41
C LYS A 528 2.01 12.85 24.73
N VAL A 529 3.09 12.52 24.01
CA VAL A 529 3.27 11.25 23.29
C VAL A 529 4.63 10.65 23.67
N VAL A 530 4.66 9.33 23.83
CA VAL A 530 5.91 8.57 23.97
C VAL A 530 5.96 7.45 22.94
N ILE A 531 7.10 7.36 22.26
CA ILE A 531 7.40 6.33 21.25
C ILE A 531 8.65 5.60 21.71
N PRO A 532 8.57 4.31 22.08
CA PRO A 532 9.76 3.53 22.37
C PRO A 532 10.57 3.29 21.08
N MET A 533 11.87 3.15 21.22
CA MET A 533 12.82 2.84 20.15
C MET A 533 13.86 1.82 20.63
N HIS A 534 14.85 1.48 19.80
CA HIS A 534 15.88 0.49 20.16
C HIS A 534 15.36 -0.93 20.37
N TYR A 535 14.49 -1.41 19.48
CA TYR A 535 14.04 -2.80 19.47
C TYR A 535 13.81 -3.29 18.03
N GLY A 536 13.66 -4.60 17.86
CA GLY A 536 13.19 -5.23 16.62
C GLY A 536 14.22 -5.38 15.49
N MET A 537 15.40 -4.76 15.56
CA MET A 537 16.40 -4.84 14.48
C MET A 537 17.53 -5.84 14.74
N PHE A 538 18.06 -5.96 15.96
CA PHE A 538 19.14 -6.93 16.25
C PHE A 538 18.65 -8.03 17.18
N ALA A 539 18.85 -9.30 16.81
CA ALA A 539 18.40 -10.45 17.61
C ALA A 539 19.00 -10.46 19.02
N ASN A 540 20.27 -10.08 19.15
CA ASN A 540 20.97 -9.99 20.43
C ASN A 540 20.68 -8.68 21.19
N ASN A 541 20.15 -7.65 20.51
CA ASN A 541 19.82 -6.34 21.09
C ASN A 541 18.40 -5.90 20.73
N THR A 542 17.43 -6.58 21.34
CA THR A 542 16.01 -6.30 21.20
C THR A 542 15.27 -6.74 22.47
N VAL A 543 14.05 -6.20 22.62
CA VAL A 543 13.03 -6.57 23.60
C VAL A 543 11.66 -6.60 22.89
N ASP A 544 10.65 -7.25 23.48
CA ASP A 544 9.27 -7.07 23.05
C ASP A 544 8.76 -5.68 23.47
N PRO A 545 8.35 -4.80 22.55
CA PRO A 545 7.85 -3.46 22.89
C PRO A 545 6.58 -3.47 23.76
N GLN A 546 5.85 -4.58 23.86
CA GLN A 546 4.73 -4.69 24.79
C GLN A 546 5.17 -4.58 26.25
N THR A 547 6.40 -4.99 26.59
CA THR A 547 6.95 -4.82 27.93
C THR A 547 7.00 -3.34 28.35
N PHE A 548 7.26 -2.43 27.40
CA PHE A 548 7.20 -0.99 27.65
C PHE A 548 5.77 -0.49 27.84
N VAL A 549 4.80 -1.01 27.07
CA VAL A 549 3.38 -0.65 27.25
C VAL A 549 2.90 -1.05 28.65
N GLU A 550 3.30 -2.22 29.13
CA GLU A 550 2.99 -2.69 30.49
C GLU A 550 3.69 -1.85 31.56
N ALA A 551 4.99 -1.59 31.39
CA ALA A 551 5.75 -0.73 32.30
C ALA A 551 5.20 0.69 32.37
N ALA A 552 4.79 1.28 31.24
CA ALA A 552 4.18 2.60 31.16
C ALA A 552 2.87 2.66 31.93
N LYS A 553 2.03 1.61 31.84
CA LYS A 553 0.81 1.49 32.66
C LYS A 553 1.14 1.41 34.14
N ALA A 554 2.11 0.57 34.51
CA ALA A 554 2.53 0.39 35.91
C ALA A 554 3.12 1.69 36.51
N ALA A 555 3.85 2.47 35.72
CA ALA A 555 4.41 3.76 36.11
C ALA A 555 3.38 4.93 36.02
N HIS A 556 2.12 4.65 35.71
CA HIS A 556 1.05 5.65 35.53
C HIS A 556 1.42 6.76 34.53
N VAL A 557 2.09 6.39 33.43
CA VAL A 557 2.41 7.30 32.33
C VAL A 557 1.12 7.86 31.74
N LYS A 558 1.00 9.20 31.74
CA LYS A 558 -0.14 9.92 31.13
C LYS A 558 0.00 10.12 29.62
N ALA A 559 1.23 10.03 29.11
CA ALA A 559 1.51 10.18 27.69
C ALA A 559 0.81 9.09 26.86
N ARG A 560 0.37 9.43 25.65
CA ARG A 560 -0.09 8.44 24.68
C ARG A 560 1.10 7.60 24.23
N VAL A 561 1.08 6.31 24.54
CA VAL A 561 2.07 5.35 24.05
C VAL A 561 1.77 5.00 22.60
N VAL A 562 2.77 5.16 21.72
CA VAL A 562 2.66 4.87 20.29
C VAL A 562 3.76 3.89 19.88
N LEU A 563 3.37 2.70 19.44
CA LEU A 563 4.29 1.73 18.84
C LEU A 563 4.30 1.92 17.33
N ILE A 564 5.41 2.39 16.79
CA ILE A 564 5.59 2.48 15.33
C ILE A 564 6.15 1.12 14.86
N PRO A 565 5.52 0.45 13.88
CA PRO A 565 6.11 -0.76 13.29
C PRO A 565 7.38 -0.41 12.50
N HIS A 566 8.25 -1.40 12.24
CA HIS A 566 9.38 -1.17 11.34
C HIS A 566 8.92 -0.62 9.99
N MET A 567 9.61 0.39 9.47
CA MET A 567 9.19 1.16 8.28
C MET A 567 7.78 1.77 8.42
N GLY A 568 7.38 2.11 9.64
CA GLY A 568 6.14 2.80 9.93
C GLY A 568 6.32 4.29 10.11
N ALA A 569 5.19 5.00 10.16
CA ALA A 569 5.13 6.42 10.43
C ALA A 569 4.13 6.73 11.56
N TYR A 570 4.31 7.87 12.19
CA TYR A 570 3.35 8.48 13.10
C TYR A 570 3.19 9.95 12.77
N VAL A 571 1.95 10.41 12.64
CA VAL A 571 1.61 11.82 12.45
C VAL A 571 1.20 12.37 13.81
N TYR A 572 1.98 13.33 14.30
CA TYR A 572 1.64 14.13 15.47
C TYR A 572 0.87 15.37 15.01
N ASP A 573 -0.40 15.43 15.38
CA ASP A 573 -1.26 16.60 15.24
C ASP A 573 -1.52 17.20 16.63
N PRO A 574 -1.08 18.44 16.90
CA PRO A 574 -1.33 19.11 18.17
C PRO A 574 -2.82 19.28 18.52
N VAL A 575 -3.71 19.28 17.51
CA VAL A 575 -5.16 19.49 17.67
C VAL A 575 -5.88 18.22 18.08
N ASP A 576 -5.46 17.05 17.60
CA ASP A 576 -6.11 15.76 17.85
C ASP A 576 -5.94 15.22 19.29
N LEU A 577 -5.07 15.84 20.09
CA LEU A 577 -4.79 15.42 21.47
C LEU A 577 -5.68 16.13 22.52
N GLY A 578 -6.64 16.95 22.07
CA GLY A 578 -7.54 17.73 22.93
C GLY A 578 -8.96 17.15 23.11
N GLY A 579 -9.19 15.87 22.81
CA GLY A 579 -10.50 15.20 22.91
C GLY A 579 -10.65 14.29 24.12
#